data_AF-A0A349M3W0-F1
#
_entry.id   AF-A0A349M3W0-F1
#
_cell.length_a   1.000
_cell.length_b   1.000
_cell.length_c   1.000
_cell.angle_alpha   90.00
_cell.angle_beta   90.00
_cell.angle_gamma   90.00
#
_symmetry.space_group_name_H-M   'P 1'
#
loop_
_entity.id
_entity.type
_entity.pdbx_description
1 polymer ?
#
loop_
_entity_poly.entity_id
_entity_poly.type
_entity_poly.pdbx_seq_one_letter_code
_entity_poly.pdbx_strand_id
1 'polypeptide(L)'
;MHTFSREAMERPYRTIQAAGVLRKNAKTIGHATATAQEDEIIVAVVHKDLSFGGARTIAREELTRQVLLVEDEGGWSLIFSLDTSIVQIEERCSELARIARKRWEVMQRWASR
;
A
#
# COMPACT_ATOMS: atom_id res chain seq x y z
N MET A 1 -27.01 9.40 13.33
CA MET A 1 -26.44 8.83 12.09
C MET A 1 -25.07 9.43 11.88
N HIS A 2 -24.00 8.66 11.97
CA HIS A 2 -22.68 9.15 11.57
C HIS A 2 -22.60 9.14 10.06
N THR A 3 -22.82 10.29 9.43
CA THR A 3 -22.55 10.49 8.01
C THR A 3 -21.04 10.34 7.80
N PHE A 4 -20.62 9.35 7.01
CA PHE A 4 -19.21 9.25 6.64
C PHE A 4 -18.79 10.53 5.92
N SER A 5 -17.64 11.10 6.31
CA SER A 5 -17.10 12.22 5.55
C SER A 5 -16.77 11.76 4.12
N ARG A 6 -16.85 12.68 3.16
CA ARG A 6 -16.45 12.41 1.77
C ARG A 6 -15.03 11.84 1.69
N GLU A 7 -14.13 12.37 2.51
CA GLU A 7 -12.76 11.90 2.64
C GLU A 7 -12.66 10.44 3.13
N ALA A 8 -13.48 10.06 4.12
CA ALA A 8 -13.54 8.68 4.60
C ALA A 8 -14.05 7.72 3.51
N MET A 9 -14.98 8.15 2.65
CA MET A 9 -15.45 7.36 1.51
C MET A 9 -14.45 7.26 0.35
N GLU A 10 -13.65 8.30 0.13
CA GLU A 10 -12.64 8.33 -0.92
C GLU A 10 -11.42 7.46 -0.59
N ARG A 11 -11.03 7.35 0.69
CA ARG A 11 -9.83 6.62 1.11
C ARG A 11 -9.82 5.15 0.66
N PRO A 12 -10.88 4.34 0.87
CA PRO A 12 -10.91 2.96 0.37
C PRO A 12 -10.78 2.87 -1.15
N TYR A 13 -11.42 3.77 -1.91
CA TYR A 13 -11.32 3.79 -3.37
C TYR A 13 -9.88 4.08 -3.81
N ARG A 14 -9.24 5.09 -3.21
CA ARG A 14 -7.84 5.40 -3.49
C ARG A 14 -6.89 4.28 -3.07
N THR A 15 -7.17 3.54 -2.00
CA THR A 15 -6.39 2.35 -1.63
C THR A 15 -6.46 1.25 -2.70
N ILE A 16 -7.60 1.06 -3.37
CA ILE A 16 -7.70 0.12 -4.52
C ILE A 16 -6.76 0.59 -5.64
N GLN A 17 -6.73 1.88 -5.93
CA GLN A 17 -5.87 2.45 -6.96
C GLN A 17 -4.37 2.32 -6.58
N ALA A 18 -4.01 2.64 -5.34
CA ALA A 18 -2.65 2.51 -4.83
C ALA A 18 -2.14 1.05 -4.87
N ALA A 19 -2.99 0.08 -4.50
CA ALA A 19 -2.69 -1.33 -4.65
C ALA A 19 -2.44 -1.71 -6.13
N GLY A 20 -3.18 -1.10 -7.06
CA GLY A 20 -2.94 -1.23 -8.50
C GLY A 20 -1.59 -0.67 -8.94
N VAL A 21 -1.16 0.48 -8.39
CA VAL A 21 0.15 1.08 -8.66
C VAL A 21 1.28 0.17 -8.18
N LEU A 22 1.18 -0.35 -6.95
CA LEU A 22 2.16 -1.30 -6.40
C LEU A 22 2.26 -2.56 -7.25
N ARG A 23 1.12 -3.14 -7.65
CA ARG A 23 1.08 -4.32 -8.52
C ARG A 23 1.75 -4.08 -9.87
N LYS A 24 1.51 -2.94 -10.51
CA LYS A 24 2.17 -2.58 -11.78
C LYS A 24 3.69 -2.46 -11.64
N ASN A 25 4.18 -2.14 -10.43
CA ASN A 25 5.60 -2.01 -10.11
C ASN A 25 6.17 -3.26 -9.39
N ALA A 26 5.47 -4.40 -9.42
CA ALA A 26 5.90 -5.61 -8.70
C ALA A 26 7.30 -6.10 -9.09
N LYS A 27 7.73 -5.88 -10.35
CA LYS A 27 9.10 -6.18 -10.79
C LYS A 27 10.15 -5.32 -10.07
N THR A 28 9.91 -4.02 -9.95
CA THR A 28 10.82 -3.10 -9.25
C THR A 28 10.90 -3.45 -7.78
N ILE A 29 9.76 -3.77 -7.15
CA ILE A 29 9.70 -4.22 -5.76
C ILE A 29 10.44 -5.55 -5.61
N GLY A 30 10.21 -6.50 -6.52
CA GLY A 30 10.88 -7.81 -6.52
C GLY A 30 12.39 -7.73 -6.70
N HIS A 31 12.88 -6.75 -7.46
CA HIS A 31 14.31 -6.49 -7.55
C HIS A 31 14.87 -6.01 -6.20
N ALA A 32 14.19 -5.08 -5.54
CA ALA A 32 14.60 -4.59 -4.22
C ALA A 32 14.57 -5.70 -3.16
N THR A 33 13.60 -6.63 -3.22
CA THR A 33 13.53 -7.77 -2.29
C THR A 33 14.63 -8.79 -2.50
N ALA A 34 15.08 -9.00 -3.75
CA ALA A 34 16.17 -9.91 -4.08
C ALA A 34 17.57 -9.36 -3.71
N THR A 35 17.70 -8.05 -3.50
CA THR A 35 18.97 -7.41 -3.13
C THR A 35 19.08 -7.06 -1.65
N ALA A 36 18.03 -7.29 -0.86
CA ALA A 36 18.00 -6.93 0.55
C ALA A 36 18.74 -7.94 1.43
N GLN A 37 19.29 -7.45 2.53
CA GLN A 37 19.95 -8.25 3.56
C GLN A 37 18.95 -8.75 4.63
N GLU A 38 19.42 -9.60 5.53
CA GLU A 38 18.58 -10.29 6.53
C GLU A 38 17.91 -9.34 7.54
N ASP A 39 18.61 -8.27 7.90
CA ASP A 39 18.17 -7.21 8.79
C ASP A 39 17.47 -6.05 8.06
N GLU A 40 17.28 -6.17 6.76
CA GLU A 40 16.62 -5.18 5.93
C GLU A 40 15.18 -5.57 5.57
N ILE A 41 14.39 -4.56 5.22
CA ILE A 41 13.02 -4.69 4.73
C ILE A 41 12.81 -3.72 3.57
N ILE A 42 11.80 -4.01 2.75
CA ILE A 42 11.51 -3.23 1.56
C ILE A 42 10.21 -2.49 1.80
N VAL A 43 10.26 -1.16 1.72
CA VAL A 43 9.09 -0.29 1.80
C VAL A 43 8.79 0.24 0.41
N ALA A 44 7.68 -0.21 -0.17
CA ALA A 44 7.17 0.30 -1.43
C ALA A 44 6.16 1.42 -1.16
N VAL A 45 6.35 2.58 -1.80
CA VAL A 45 5.60 3.81 -1.51
C VAL A 45 4.75 4.21 -2.71
N VAL A 46 3.53 4.66 -2.44
CA VAL A 46 2.65 5.35 -3.38
C VAL A 46 2.28 6.70 -2.76
N HIS A 47 2.57 7.78 -3.47
CA HIS A 47 2.24 9.12 -3.01
C HIS A 47 0.74 9.39 -3.12
N LYS A 48 0.27 10.46 -2.48
CA LYS A 48 -1.14 10.86 -2.46
C LYS A 48 -1.76 11.07 -3.86
N ASP A 49 -0.93 11.43 -4.83
CA ASP A 49 -1.29 11.62 -6.24
C ASP A 49 -1.33 10.32 -7.06
N LEU A 50 -1.15 9.17 -6.41
CA LEU A 50 -1.10 7.83 -7.00
C LEU A 50 0.13 7.60 -7.90
N SER A 51 1.16 8.43 -7.77
CA SER A 51 2.48 8.13 -8.35
C SER A 51 3.24 7.11 -7.50
N PHE A 52 4.08 6.30 -8.14
CA PHE A 52 4.94 5.36 -7.45
C PHE A 52 6.17 6.10 -6.90
N GLY A 53 6.33 6.10 -5.59
CA GLY A 53 7.44 6.77 -4.88
C GLY A 53 8.72 5.93 -4.77
N GLY A 54 8.70 4.71 -5.34
CA GLY A 54 9.82 3.77 -5.31
C GLY A 54 9.67 2.66 -4.28
N ALA A 55 10.61 1.72 -4.34
CA ALA A 55 10.82 0.69 -3.33
C ALA A 55 12.17 0.95 -2.68
N ARG A 56 12.18 1.18 -1.37
CA ARG A 56 13.40 1.47 -0.61
C ARG A 56 13.70 0.33 0.32
N THR A 57 14.95 -0.11 0.31
CA THR A 57 15.49 -1.02 1.31
C THR A 57 15.91 -0.18 2.51
N ILE A 58 15.44 -0.55 3.69
CA ILE A 58 15.79 0.11 4.95
C ILE A 58 16.12 -0.94 6.00
N ALA A 59 16.95 -0.59 6.97
CA ALA A 59 17.14 -1.40 8.16
C ALA A 59 15.80 -1.56 8.91
N ARG A 60 15.57 -2.74 9.47
CA ARG A 60 14.32 -3.09 10.15
C ARG A 60 14.00 -2.17 11.33
N GLU A 61 15.03 -1.64 11.99
CA GLU A 61 14.89 -0.70 13.11
C GLU A 61 14.35 0.68 12.68
N GLU A 62 14.59 1.10 11.44
CA GLU A 62 14.05 2.34 10.86
C GLU A 62 12.59 2.24 10.39
N LEU A 63 11.98 1.05 10.41
CA LEU A 63 10.66 0.77 9.86
C LEU A 63 9.60 1.76 10.34
N THR A 64 9.46 1.90 11.67
CA THR A 64 8.41 2.71 12.29
C THR A 64 8.52 4.17 11.84
N ARG A 65 9.73 4.70 11.73
CA ARG A 65 9.96 6.09 11.34
C ARG A 65 9.56 6.35 9.89
N GLN A 66 9.91 5.43 8.99
CA GLN A 66 9.68 5.58 7.54
C GLN A 66 8.20 5.40 7.18
N VAL A 67 7.51 4.45 7.81
CA VAL A 67 6.07 4.24 7.56
C VAL A 67 5.24 5.44 8.00
N LEU A 68 5.53 5.99 9.18
CA LEU A 68 4.81 7.16 9.69
C LEU A 68 4.94 8.38 8.75
N LEU A 69 6.13 8.63 8.22
CA LEU A 69 6.35 9.75 7.28
C LEU A 69 5.48 9.64 6.02
N VAL A 70 5.35 8.44 5.45
CA VAL A 70 4.55 8.22 4.23
C VAL A 70 3.05 8.30 4.53
N GLU A 71 2.61 7.79 5.69
CA GLU A 71 1.21 7.83 6.08
C GLU A 71 0.76 9.26 6.46
N ASP A 72 1.61 10.05 7.12
CA ASP A 72 1.35 11.44 7.50
C ASP A 72 1.18 12.35 6.28
N GLU A 73 1.89 12.09 5.17
CA GLU A 73 1.72 12.81 3.90
C GLU A 73 0.47 12.35 3.10
N GLY A 74 -0.30 11.41 3.64
CA GLY A 74 -1.51 10.87 3.01
C GLY A 74 -1.23 9.84 1.91
N GLY A 75 0.00 9.34 1.82
CA GLY A 75 0.40 8.27 0.91
C GLY A 75 -0.06 6.88 1.36
N TRP A 76 0.49 5.86 0.70
CA TRP A 76 0.38 4.46 1.07
C TRP A 76 1.76 3.83 1.04
N SER A 77 2.04 2.98 2.01
CA SER A 77 3.20 2.11 2.01
C SER A 77 2.79 0.65 2.13
N LEU A 78 3.56 -0.24 1.51
CA LEU A 78 3.46 -1.68 1.73
C LEU A 78 4.85 -2.26 1.96
N ILE A 79 4.97 -3.07 3.02
CA ILE A 79 6.23 -3.63 3.48
C ILE A 79 6.38 -5.05 2.96
N PHE A 80 7.55 -5.38 2.46
CA PHE A 80 7.94 -6.71 2.00
C PHE A 80 9.24 -7.15 2.69
N SER A 81 9.36 -8.45 2.90
CA SER A 81 10.59 -9.06 3.40
C SER A 81 11.54 -9.36 2.24
N LEU A 82 12.80 -9.63 2.57
CA LEU A 82 13.76 -10.22 1.63
C LEU A 82 13.17 -11.45 0.92
N ASP A 83 13.60 -11.67 -0.32
CA ASP A 83 13.18 -12.77 -1.20
C ASP A 83 11.68 -12.90 -1.44
N THR A 84 10.87 -11.88 -1.10
CA THR A 84 9.47 -11.88 -1.50
C THR A 84 9.39 -11.89 -3.03
N SER A 85 8.84 -12.96 -3.59
CA SER A 85 8.71 -13.14 -5.03
C SER A 85 7.72 -12.15 -5.65
N ILE A 86 7.87 -11.91 -6.96
CA ILE A 86 6.95 -11.07 -7.73
C ILE A 86 5.49 -11.58 -7.60
N VAL A 87 5.27 -12.89 -7.63
CA VAL A 87 3.94 -13.48 -7.50
C VAL A 87 3.33 -13.16 -6.13
N GLN A 88 4.09 -13.31 -5.05
CA GLN A 88 3.63 -12.96 -3.70
C GLN A 88 3.35 -11.45 -3.57
N ILE A 89 4.15 -10.60 -4.22
CA ILE A 89 3.90 -9.15 -4.26
C ILE A 89 2.55 -8.85 -4.94
N GLU A 90 2.29 -9.46 -6.10
CA GLU A 90 1.04 -9.30 -6.84
C GLU A 90 -0.18 -9.82 -6.07
N GLU A 91 -0.05 -10.96 -5.40
CA GLU A 91 -1.08 -11.55 -4.54
C GLU A 91 -1.41 -10.63 -3.37
N ARG A 92 -0.40 -10.12 -2.67
CA ARG A 92 -0.60 -9.16 -1.56
C ARG A 92 -1.28 -7.87 -2.01
N CYS A 93 -0.89 -7.34 -3.17
CA CYS A 93 -1.56 -6.17 -3.75
C CYS A 93 -3.04 -6.47 -4.09
N SER A 94 -3.31 -7.65 -4.64
CA SER A 94 -4.67 -8.08 -5.00
C SER A 94 -5.55 -8.26 -3.76
N GLU A 95 -5.00 -8.82 -2.70
CA GLU A 95 -5.69 -8.97 -1.41
C GLU A 95 -6.00 -7.61 -0.77
N LEU A 96 -5.05 -6.68 -0.78
CA LEU A 96 -5.27 -5.32 -0.28
C LEU A 96 -6.39 -4.60 -1.04
N ALA A 97 -6.37 -4.68 -2.38
CA ALA A 97 -7.42 -4.13 -3.23
C ALA A 97 -8.79 -4.75 -2.93
N ARG A 98 -8.84 -6.07 -2.68
CA ARG A 98 -10.08 -6.79 -2.33
C ARG A 98 -10.64 -6.33 -0.99
N ILE A 99 -9.81 -6.17 0.04
CA ILE A 99 -10.23 -5.66 1.36
C ILE A 99 -10.75 -4.23 1.23
N ALA A 100 -10.02 -3.36 0.53
CA ALA A 100 -10.41 -1.98 0.31
C ALA A 100 -11.74 -1.86 -0.45
N ARG A 101 -11.94 -2.70 -1.47
CA ARG A 101 -13.21 -2.79 -2.22
C ARG A 101 -14.38 -3.18 -1.33
N LYS A 102 -14.23 -4.21 -0.49
CA LYS A 102 -15.29 -4.62 0.45
C LYS A 102 -15.67 -3.47 1.39
N ARG A 103 -14.69 -2.74 1.92
CA ARG A 103 -14.94 -1.56 2.77
C ARG A 103 -15.70 -0.47 2.00
N TRP A 104 -15.25 -0.16 0.78
CA TRP A 104 -15.91 0.82 -0.08
C TRP A 104 -17.38 0.46 -0.36
N GLU A 105 -17.66 -0.80 -0.75
CA GLU A 105 -19.01 -1.29 -1.03
C GLU A 105 -19.93 -1.27 0.20
N VAL A 106 -19.39 -1.49 1.39
CA VAL A 106 -20.15 -1.30 2.64
C VAL A 106 -20.48 0.19 2.81
N MET A 107 -19.49 1.07 2.74
CA MET A 107 -19.70 2.51 2.95
C MET A 107 -20.71 3.11 1.95
N GLN A 108 -20.65 2.70 0.68
CA GLN A 108 -21.62 3.11 -0.34
C GLN A 108 -23.04 2.67 0.02
N ARG A 109 -23.24 1.43 0.47
CA ARG A 109 -24.56 0.94 0.91
C ARG A 109 -25.11 1.69 2.12
N TRP A 110 -24.25 2.18 3.00
CA TRP A 110 -24.65 3.00 4.15
C TRP A 110 -24.98 4.44 3.75
N ALA A 111 -24.28 5.01 2.76
CA ALA A 111 -24.54 6.37 2.28
C ALA A 111 -25.83 6.50 1.45
N SER A 112 -26.25 5.43 0.77
CA SER A 112 -27.48 5.39 -0.03
C SER A 112 -28.75 5.02 0.76
N ARG A 113 -28.66 4.90 2.09
CA ARG A 113 -29.78 4.64 3.00
C ARG A 113 -30.14 5.90 3.77
#